data_AF-K9SW08-F1
#
_entry.id   AF-K9SW08-F1
#
_cell.length_a   1.000
_cell.length_b   1.000
_cell.length_c   1.000
_cell.angle_alpha   90.00
_cell.angle_beta   90.00
_cell.angle_gamma   90.00
#
_symmetry.space_group_name_H-M   'P 1'
#
loop_
_entity.id
_entity.type
_entity.pdbx_description
1 polymer ?
#
loop_
_entity_poly.entity_id
_entity_poly.type
_entity_poly.pdbx_seq_one_letter_code
_entity_poly.pdbx_strand_id
1 'polypeptide(L)'
;MSNIPKITPFYKVIWDSSQGKLDSVRPNNLVAFDPNREVGIQTNLEFSISEQPLKNLYLHIVENIKAEGIKVSSYKHHNYQEIYGFEDRVKQASCSLRLHYNGKYQITRIEPIRSEPVEFASTVQELITSSIRLENDFEKQVYSLLKEKLSISEILIQSIEHNNFHEIYYLKLEDENLKLRIYYDGDGFITSINPLGYTNIKIVEAVRLALEL
;
A
#
# COMPACT_ATOMS: atom_id res chain seq x y z
N MET A 1 2.74 15.03 -42.44
CA MET A 1 3.27 14.39 -41.22
C MET A 1 2.28 13.32 -40.81
N SER A 2 2.70 12.06 -40.74
CA SER A 2 1.81 10.95 -40.37
C SER A 2 1.52 11.04 -38.87
N ASN A 3 0.26 11.25 -38.50
CA ASN A 3 -0.23 11.15 -37.12
C ASN A 3 -0.31 9.65 -36.77
N ILE A 4 0.84 9.03 -36.51
CA ILE A 4 0.85 7.69 -35.93
C ILE A 4 0.44 7.86 -34.46
N PRO A 5 -0.68 7.29 -34.01
CA PRO A 5 -1.09 7.40 -32.61
C PRO A 5 0.00 6.81 -31.72
N LYS A 6 0.35 7.53 -30.64
CA LYS A 6 1.34 7.07 -29.67
C LYS A 6 0.84 5.78 -29.03
N ILE A 7 1.54 4.68 -29.23
CA ILE A 7 1.24 3.40 -28.57
C ILE A 7 1.49 3.58 -27.07
N THR A 8 0.46 3.36 -26.25
CA THR A 8 0.54 3.39 -24.78
C THR A 8 0.22 2.01 -24.22
N PRO A 9 0.57 1.71 -22.96
CA PRO A 9 0.17 0.45 -22.32
C PRO A 9 -1.36 0.23 -22.26
N PHE A 10 -2.19 1.28 -22.41
CA PHE A 10 -3.65 1.17 -22.48
C PHE A 10 -4.19 0.93 -23.90
N TYR A 11 -3.34 0.86 -24.94
CA TYR A 11 -3.80 0.80 -26.33
C TYR A 11 -4.76 -0.38 -26.64
N LYS A 12 -4.66 -1.48 -25.88
CA LYS A 12 -5.48 -2.70 -26.05
C LYS A 12 -6.40 -2.97 -24.86
N VAL A 13 -6.55 -2.03 -23.94
CA VAL A 13 -7.20 -2.32 -22.67
C VAL A 13 -8.70 -2.51 -22.86
N ILE A 14 -9.23 -3.54 -22.19
CA ILE A 14 -10.66 -3.76 -22.07
C ILE A 14 -11.08 -3.35 -20.66
N TRP A 15 -12.06 -2.45 -20.56
CA TRP A 15 -12.73 -2.17 -19.29
C TRP A 15 -13.91 -3.14 -19.11
N ASP A 16 -13.85 -3.99 -18.10
CA ASP A 16 -14.91 -4.95 -17.78
C ASP A 16 -15.39 -4.78 -16.34
N SER A 17 -16.52 -4.10 -16.19
CA SER A 17 -17.19 -3.90 -14.91
C SER A 17 -18.20 -4.99 -14.55
N SER A 18 -18.28 -6.10 -15.31
CA SER A 18 -19.29 -7.15 -15.08
C SER A 18 -19.14 -7.85 -13.72
N GLN A 19 -17.91 -7.89 -13.19
CA GLN A 19 -17.59 -8.50 -11.89
C GLN A 19 -17.65 -7.50 -10.73
N GLY A 20 -17.86 -6.21 -11.00
CA GLY A 20 -17.88 -5.17 -10.00
C GLY A 20 -19.15 -5.24 -9.15
N LYS A 21 -19.00 -5.08 -7.85
CA LYS A 21 -20.11 -5.06 -6.90
C LYS A 21 -19.86 -4.09 -5.76
N LEU A 22 -20.95 -3.65 -5.12
CA LEU A 22 -20.87 -2.93 -3.86
C LEU A 22 -20.31 -3.87 -2.78
N ASP A 23 -19.21 -3.47 -2.14
CA ASP A 23 -18.51 -4.30 -1.13
C ASP A 23 -17.74 -3.43 -0.14
N SER A 24 -17.41 -4.00 1.03
CA SER A 24 -16.38 -3.41 1.88
C SER A 24 -15.01 -3.67 1.25
N VAL A 25 -14.33 -2.59 0.84
CA VAL A 25 -13.00 -2.67 0.25
C VAL A 25 -11.95 -2.44 1.33
N ARG A 26 -11.07 -3.43 1.52
CA ARG A 26 -9.92 -3.33 2.43
C ARG A 26 -8.70 -4.03 1.80
N PRO A 27 -7.50 -3.43 1.86
CA PRO A 27 -6.26 -4.11 1.49
C PRO A 27 -6.05 -5.42 2.24
N ASN A 28 -5.55 -6.47 1.58
CA ASN A 28 -5.13 -7.69 2.29
C ASN A 28 -3.79 -7.50 3.01
N ASN A 29 -3.01 -6.49 2.62
CA ASN A 29 -1.76 -6.10 3.28
C ASN A 29 -1.66 -4.57 3.33
N LEU A 30 -1.59 -4.01 4.53
CA LEU A 30 -1.53 -2.57 4.78
C LEU A 30 -0.10 -2.02 4.77
N VAL A 31 0.91 -2.89 4.89
CA VAL A 31 2.32 -2.49 4.98
C VAL A 31 3.13 -3.26 3.95
N ALA A 32 3.70 -2.57 2.97
CA ALA A 32 4.41 -3.18 1.85
C ALA A 32 5.87 -3.52 2.17
N PHE A 33 6.10 -4.27 3.26
CA PHE A 33 7.43 -4.77 3.60
C PHE A 33 7.68 -6.18 3.03
N ASP A 34 8.95 -6.55 2.89
CA ASP A 34 9.35 -7.89 2.46
C ASP A 34 9.71 -8.79 3.66
N PRO A 35 8.87 -9.78 4.01
CA PRO A 35 9.15 -10.68 5.13
C PRO A 35 10.39 -11.55 4.90
N ASN A 36 10.83 -11.74 3.64
CA ASN A 36 11.97 -12.58 3.29
C ASN A 36 13.23 -11.79 2.92
N ARG A 37 13.21 -10.45 3.03
CA ARG A 37 14.39 -9.61 2.77
C ARG A 37 15.57 -10.09 3.58
N GLU A 38 16.67 -10.40 2.90
CA GLU A 38 17.95 -10.63 3.56
C GLU A 38 18.45 -9.31 4.13
N VAL A 39 18.62 -9.27 5.44
CA VAL A 39 19.18 -8.10 6.13
C VAL A 39 20.67 -8.32 6.30
N GLY A 40 21.48 -7.38 5.81
CA GLY A 40 22.93 -7.43 5.97
C GLY A 40 23.35 -7.52 7.46
N ILE A 41 24.54 -8.05 7.70
CA ILE A 41 25.06 -8.42 9.04
C ILE A 41 25.11 -7.25 10.05
N GLN A 42 24.96 -5.99 9.62
CA GLN A 42 25.17 -4.79 10.46
C GLN A 42 23.92 -3.94 10.75
N THR A 43 22.72 -4.53 10.85
CA THR A 43 21.58 -3.78 11.42
C THR A 43 21.61 -3.83 12.95
N ASN A 44 22.00 -2.74 13.60
CA ASN A 44 21.85 -2.57 15.04
C ASN A 44 20.35 -2.45 15.37
N LEU A 45 19.74 -3.53 15.83
CA LEU A 45 18.37 -3.54 16.32
C LEU A 45 18.35 -3.03 17.77
N GLU A 46 17.51 -2.04 18.06
CA GLU A 46 17.32 -1.55 19.43
C GLU A 46 16.55 -2.56 20.31
N PHE A 47 15.75 -3.42 19.68
CA PHE A 47 14.93 -4.43 20.35
C PHE A 47 15.32 -5.83 19.93
N SER A 48 15.23 -6.78 20.87
CA SER A 48 15.38 -8.21 20.57
C SER A 48 14.14 -8.74 19.88
N ILE A 49 14.25 -8.99 18.57
CA ILE A 49 13.20 -9.57 17.73
C ILE A 49 13.76 -10.90 17.20
N SER A 50 13.07 -12.01 17.47
CA SER A 50 13.57 -13.35 17.14
C SER A 50 13.39 -13.70 15.66
N GLU A 51 12.19 -13.47 15.13
CA GLU A 51 11.78 -13.92 13.79
C GLU A 51 12.22 -12.95 12.70
N GLN A 52 12.80 -13.47 11.61
CA GLN A 52 13.30 -12.65 10.51
C GLN A 52 12.20 -11.77 9.86
N PRO A 53 10.99 -12.26 9.57
CA PRO A 53 9.93 -11.42 9.03
C PRO A 53 9.58 -10.23 9.94
N LEU A 54 9.55 -10.44 11.26
CA LEU A 54 9.25 -9.37 12.22
C LEU A 54 10.40 -8.36 12.34
N LYS A 55 11.66 -8.80 12.20
CA LYS A 55 12.80 -7.87 12.07
C LYS A 55 12.64 -7.00 10.83
N ASN A 56 12.26 -7.59 9.70
CA ASN A 56 12.07 -6.86 8.45
C ASN A 56 10.94 -5.84 8.56
N LEU A 57 9.84 -6.19 9.23
CA LEU A 57 8.76 -5.25 9.56
C LEU A 57 9.26 -4.09 10.42
N TYR A 58 10.00 -4.37 11.50
CA TYR A 58 10.56 -3.33 12.37
C TYR A 58 11.49 -2.39 11.60
N LEU A 59 12.41 -2.92 10.80
CA LEU A 59 13.32 -2.11 9.98
C LEU A 59 12.57 -1.25 8.98
N HIS A 60 11.53 -1.79 8.34
CA HIS A 60 10.66 -1.04 7.44
C HIS A 60 9.96 0.12 8.17
N ILE A 61 9.40 -0.14 9.35
CA ILE A 61 8.77 0.88 10.19
C ILE A 61 9.77 1.99 10.53
N VAL A 62 10.97 1.63 11.03
CA VAL A 62 12.03 2.58 11.37
C VAL A 62 12.46 3.39 10.14
N GLU A 63 12.62 2.75 8.98
CA GLU A 63 12.99 3.42 7.73
C GLU A 63 11.96 4.47 7.29
N ASN A 64 10.67 4.22 7.45
CA ASN A 64 9.60 5.13 7.03
C ASN A 64 9.40 6.31 7.99
N ILE A 65 9.61 6.12 9.29
CA ILE A 65 9.33 7.17 10.29
C ILE A 65 10.53 8.07 10.58
N LYS A 66 11.76 7.64 10.24
CA LYS A 66 13.01 8.35 10.60
C LYS A 66 13.09 9.78 10.05
N ALA A 67 12.54 10.03 8.85
CA ALA A 67 12.61 11.33 8.20
C ALA A 67 11.80 12.39 8.95
N GLU A 68 10.74 11.97 9.65
CA GLU A 68 9.87 12.81 10.47
C GLU A 68 10.42 13.01 11.90
N GLY A 69 11.61 12.48 12.21
CA GLY A 69 12.21 12.57 13.54
C GLY A 69 11.53 11.69 14.60
N ILE A 70 10.62 10.80 14.18
CA ILE A 70 9.90 9.88 15.04
C ILE A 70 10.77 8.65 15.33
N LYS A 71 10.68 8.13 16.56
CA LYS A 71 11.39 6.91 16.98
C LYS A 71 10.45 5.86 17.52
N VAL A 72 10.84 4.59 17.41
CA VAL A 72 10.19 3.49 18.13
C VAL A 72 10.69 3.51 19.58
N SER A 73 9.81 3.80 20.53
CA SER A 73 10.15 3.89 21.96
C SER A 73 9.93 2.59 22.72
N SER A 74 9.11 1.68 22.19
CA SER A 74 8.87 0.37 22.79
C SER A 74 8.41 -0.66 21.77
N TYR A 75 8.63 -1.92 22.09
CA TYR A 75 8.24 -3.08 21.29
C TYR A 75 7.70 -4.18 22.20
N LYS A 76 6.59 -4.81 21.80
CA LYS A 76 6.06 -5.99 22.47
C LYS A 76 5.46 -6.95 21.46
N HIS A 77 5.97 -8.17 21.49
CA HIS A 77 5.52 -9.27 20.66
C HIS A 77 4.38 -10.06 21.32
N HIS A 78 3.41 -10.42 20.48
CA HIS A 78 2.32 -11.35 20.77
C HIS A 78 2.08 -12.22 19.52
N ASN A 79 1.49 -13.40 19.69
CA ASN A 79 1.15 -14.25 18.54
C ASN A 79 0.22 -13.49 17.59
N TYR A 80 0.62 -13.36 16.33
CA TYR A 80 -0.09 -12.64 15.26
C TYR A 80 -0.28 -11.13 15.52
N GLN A 81 0.44 -10.55 16.49
CA GLN A 81 0.30 -9.14 16.85
C GLN A 81 1.63 -8.53 17.32
N GLU A 82 2.02 -7.40 16.72
CA GLU A 82 3.11 -6.56 17.23
C GLU A 82 2.57 -5.27 17.82
N ILE A 83 3.07 -4.86 18.99
CA ILE A 83 2.74 -3.57 19.57
C ILE A 83 3.99 -2.71 19.58
N TYR A 84 3.92 -1.57 18.88
CA TYR A 84 4.99 -0.58 18.82
C TYR A 84 4.57 0.71 19.51
N GLY A 85 5.44 1.25 20.35
CA GLY A 85 5.32 2.62 20.86
C GLY A 85 6.15 3.56 19.99
N PHE A 86 5.62 4.76 19.74
CA PHE A 86 6.28 5.79 18.94
C PHE A 86 6.37 7.09 19.72
N GLU A 87 7.47 7.83 19.53
CA GLU A 87 7.69 9.15 20.12
C GLU A 87 8.25 10.15 19.11
N ASP A 88 7.73 11.38 19.13
CA ASP A 88 8.36 12.57 18.56
C ASP A 88 8.73 13.50 19.72
N ARG A 89 10.02 13.57 20.04
CA ARG A 89 10.50 14.38 21.18
C ARG A 89 10.41 15.88 20.93
N VAL A 90 10.45 16.31 19.66
CA VAL A 90 10.41 17.73 19.30
C VAL A 90 8.97 18.24 19.45
N LYS A 91 8.00 17.48 18.93
CA LYS A 91 6.57 17.82 19.01
C LYS A 91 5.92 17.37 20.32
N GLN A 92 6.67 16.70 21.22
CA GLN A 92 6.18 16.11 22.46
C GLN A 92 4.97 15.18 22.24
N ALA A 93 5.01 14.41 21.16
CA ALA A 93 3.94 13.50 20.78
C ALA A 93 4.34 12.04 21.05
N SER A 94 3.37 11.21 21.44
CA SER A 94 3.56 9.78 21.61
C SER A 94 2.31 8.98 21.26
N CYS A 95 2.49 7.80 20.68
CA CYS A 95 1.38 6.89 20.45
C CYS A 95 1.81 5.43 20.61
N SER A 96 0.86 4.52 20.58
CA SER A 96 1.15 3.10 20.47
C SER A 96 0.17 2.44 19.51
N LEU A 97 0.69 1.66 18.58
CA LEU A 97 -0.08 0.96 17.56
C LEU A 97 0.04 -0.54 17.75
N ARG A 98 -1.07 -1.25 17.58
CA ARG A 98 -1.11 -2.71 17.43
C ARG A 98 -1.24 -3.06 15.96
N LEU A 99 -0.29 -3.82 15.45
CA LEU A 99 -0.29 -4.34 14.09
C LEU A 99 -0.65 -5.83 14.15
N HIS A 100 -1.75 -6.21 13.51
CA HIS A 100 -2.16 -7.61 13.37
C HIS A 100 -1.63 -8.14 12.05
N TYR A 101 -1.13 -9.38 12.06
CA TYR A 101 -0.63 -10.04 10.85
C TYR A 101 -1.18 -11.46 10.69
N ASN A 102 -1.19 -11.97 9.46
CA ASN A 102 -1.60 -13.34 9.16
C ASN A 102 -0.40 -14.31 9.16
N GLY A 103 -0.61 -15.60 8.90
CA GLY A 103 0.48 -16.60 8.83
C GLY A 103 1.51 -16.39 7.71
N LYS A 104 1.31 -15.40 6.83
CA LYS A 104 2.28 -14.94 5.82
C LYS A 104 2.96 -13.62 6.22
N TYR A 105 2.78 -13.16 7.46
CA TYR A 105 3.26 -11.89 8.00
C TYR A 105 2.73 -10.63 7.28
N GLN A 106 1.64 -10.74 6.52
CA GLN A 106 0.98 -9.58 5.93
C GLN A 106 0.21 -8.82 7.01
N ILE A 107 0.39 -7.51 7.10
CA ILE A 107 -0.31 -6.67 8.08
C ILE A 107 -1.75 -6.48 7.62
N THR A 108 -2.71 -7.07 8.33
CA THR A 108 -4.13 -7.03 7.95
C THR A 108 -4.90 -5.94 8.67
N ARG A 109 -4.36 -5.44 9.79
CA ARG A 109 -5.01 -4.40 10.60
C ARG A 109 -4.00 -3.63 11.43
N ILE A 110 -4.22 -2.33 11.57
CA ILE A 110 -3.48 -1.44 12.47
C ILE A 110 -4.49 -0.75 13.38
N GLU A 111 -4.26 -0.80 14.69
CA GLU A 111 -5.15 -0.19 15.69
C GLU A 111 -4.36 0.76 16.60
N PRO A 112 -4.79 2.02 16.77
CA PRO A 112 -4.26 2.87 17.82
C PRO A 112 -4.73 2.34 19.19
N ILE A 113 -3.78 2.14 20.10
CA ILE A 113 -4.06 1.81 21.52
C ILE A 113 -4.18 3.11 22.33
N ARG A 114 -3.26 4.05 22.08
CA ARG A 114 -3.18 5.36 22.73
C ARG A 114 -2.49 6.34 21.78
N SER A 115 -2.86 7.60 21.86
CA SER A 115 -2.22 8.67 21.10
C SER A 115 -2.37 10.00 21.84
N GLU A 116 -1.26 10.72 21.96
CA GLU A 116 -1.19 12.08 22.47
C GLU A 116 -0.25 12.87 21.55
N PRO A 117 -0.74 13.85 20.76
CA PRO A 117 -2.15 14.17 20.55
C PRO A 117 -2.88 13.08 19.73
N VAL A 118 -4.21 13.17 19.62
CA VAL A 118 -5.07 12.11 19.04
C VAL A 118 -4.69 11.78 17.59
N GLU A 119 -4.31 12.78 16.80
CA GLU A 119 -3.94 12.68 15.39
C GLU A 119 -2.56 12.06 15.15
N PHE A 120 -1.71 11.97 16.16
CA PHE A 120 -0.34 11.48 15.99
C PHE A 120 -0.30 10.01 15.58
N ALA A 121 -1.18 9.17 16.13
CA ALA A 121 -1.32 7.77 15.71
C ALA A 121 -1.69 7.64 14.23
N SER A 122 -2.61 8.48 13.73
CA SER A 122 -2.98 8.49 12.31
C SER A 122 -1.80 8.89 11.44
N THR A 123 -1.01 9.89 11.87
CA THR A 123 0.21 10.32 11.17
C THR A 123 1.23 9.18 11.07
N VAL A 124 1.50 8.48 12.18
CA VAL A 124 2.43 7.33 12.18
C VAL A 124 1.89 6.20 11.31
N GLN A 125 0.58 5.91 11.41
CA GLN A 125 -0.07 4.89 10.59
C GLN A 125 0.06 5.21 9.09
N GLU A 126 -0.13 6.46 8.69
CA GLU A 126 0.07 6.89 7.31
C GLU A 126 1.51 6.67 6.85
N LEU A 127 2.51 7.08 7.65
CA LEU A 127 3.93 6.88 7.32
C LEU A 127 4.26 5.40 7.09
N ILE A 128 3.80 4.49 7.95
CA ILE A 128 4.11 3.06 7.83
C ILE A 128 3.32 2.34 6.73
N THR A 129 2.16 2.89 6.32
CA THR A 129 1.31 2.31 5.26
C THR A 129 1.53 2.95 3.87
N SER A 130 2.21 4.10 3.81
CA SER A 130 2.44 4.87 2.58
C SER A 130 3.42 4.22 1.59
N SER A 131 4.03 3.10 1.95
CA SER A 131 4.96 2.38 1.08
C SER A 131 4.23 1.46 0.10
N ILE A 132 4.71 1.45 -1.14
CA ILE A 132 4.30 0.49 -2.16
C ILE A 132 5.54 -0.31 -2.54
N ARG A 133 5.43 -1.63 -2.45
CA ARG A 133 6.46 -2.54 -2.94
C ARG A 133 6.26 -2.73 -4.43
N LEU A 134 7.35 -2.68 -5.18
CA LEU A 134 7.40 -2.96 -6.61
C LEU A 134 8.62 -3.85 -6.81
N GLU A 135 8.43 -5.05 -7.34
CA GLU A 135 9.42 -6.12 -7.37
C GLU A 135 10.32 -6.06 -8.61
N ASN A 136 9.85 -5.44 -9.69
CA ASN A 136 10.58 -5.37 -10.95
C ASN A 136 10.32 -4.03 -11.70
N ASP A 137 11.11 -3.78 -12.74
CA ASP A 137 11.02 -2.53 -13.50
C ASP A 137 9.72 -2.39 -14.29
N PHE A 138 9.10 -3.51 -14.66
CA PHE A 138 7.82 -3.49 -15.35
C PHE A 138 6.70 -2.99 -14.43
N GLU A 139 6.61 -3.50 -13.20
CA GLU A 139 5.66 -3.02 -12.18
C GLU A 139 5.87 -1.53 -11.87
N LYS A 140 7.13 -1.05 -11.85
CA LYS A 140 7.42 0.38 -11.69
C LYS A 140 6.86 1.23 -12.83
N GLN A 141 6.92 0.74 -14.06
CA GLN A 141 6.38 1.44 -15.22
C GLN A 141 4.85 1.51 -15.16
N VAL A 142 4.19 0.37 -14.88
CA VAL A 142 2.73 0.31 -14.73
C VAL A 142 2.26 1.21 -13.58
N TYR A 143 2.91 1.11 -12.42
CA TYR A 143 2.61 1.95 -11.26
C TYR A 143 2.76 3.44 -11.59
N SER A 144 3.87 3.84 -12.21
CA SER A 144 4.11 5.26 -12.54
C SER A 144 3.06 5.81 -13.48
N LEU A 145 2.69 5.04 -14.51
CA LEU A 145 1.66 5.39 -15.47
C LEU A 145 0.28 5.54 -14.80
N LEU A 146 -0.10 4.58 -13.95
CA LEU A 146 -1.37 4.63 -13.22
C LEU A 146 -1.39 5.80 -12.25
N LYS A 147 -0.31 6.00 -11.48
CA LYS A 147 -0.18 7.09 -10.52
C LYS A 147 -0.34 8.44 -11.19
N GLU A 148 0.32 8.67 -12.33
CA GLU A 148 0.22 9.90 -13.11
C GLU A 148 -1.25 10.18 -13.47
N LYS A 149 -1.93 9.21 -14.10
CA LYS A 149 -3.31 9.34 -14.53
C LYS A 149 -4.30 9.53 -13.38
N LEU A 150 -4.18 8.73 -12.32
CA LEU A 150 -5.08 8.75 -11.17
C LEU A 150 -4.92 10.02 -10.33
N SER A 151 -3.70 10.57 -10.24
CA SER A 151 -3.42 11.78 -9.47
C SER A 151 -4.16 13.02 -9.97
N ILE A 152 -4.52 13.07 -11.25
CA ILE A 152 -5.30 14.16 -11.86
C ILE A 152 -6.68 14.28 -11.19
N SER A 153 -7.22 13.17 -10.70
CA SER A 153 -8.53 13.11 -10.01
C SER A 153 -8.39 12.86 -8.51
N GLU A 154 -7.22 13.16 -7.93
CA GLU A 154 -6.94 12.97 -6.50
C GLU A 154 -7.14 11.53 -5.99
N ILE A 155 -7.08 10.55 -6.90
CA ILE A 155 -7.23 9.13 -6.56
C ILE A 155 -5.87 8.60 -6.10
N LEU A 156 -5.83 8.09 -4.87
CA LEU A 156 -4.63 7.55 -4.24
C LEU A 156 -4.55 6.03 -4.43
N ILE A 157 -3.37 5.53 -4.76
CA ILE A 157 -3.06 4.09 -4.68
C ILE A 157 -2.62 3.81 -3.24
N GLN A 158 -3.44 3.07 -2.48
CA GLN A 158 -3.15 2.73 -1.09
C GLN A 158 -2.25 1.51 -0.95
N SER A 159 -2.44 0.51 -1.80
CA SER A 159 -1.65 -0.72 -1.79
C SER A 159 -1.84 -1.50 -3.09
N ILE A 160 -0.94 -2.46 -3.32
CA ILE A 160 -0.95 -3.36 -4.48
C ILE A 160 -0.75 -4.79 -3.97
N GLU A 161 -1.56 -5.72 -4.47
CA GLU A 161 -1.29 -7.16 -4.37
C GLU A 161 -0.78 -7.66 -5.71
N HIS A 162 0.46 -8.16 -5.72
CA HIS A 162 1.07 -8.78 -6.89
C HIS A 162 0.65 -10.24 -6.99
N ASN A 163 0.11 -10.63 -8.14
CA ASN A 163 -0.20 -12.01 -8.47
C ASN A 163 0.44 -12.37 -9.82
N ASN A 164 0.45 -13.66 -10.16
CA ASN A 164 0.88 -14.09 -11.48
C ASN A 164 -0.08 -13.52 -12.54
N PHE A 165 0.46 -12.75 -13.47
CA PHE A 165 -0.23 -12.15 -14.64
C PHE A 165 -1.25 -11.05 -14.37
N HIS A 166 -1.40 -10.60 -13.11
CA HIS A 166 -2.24 -9.47 -12.77
C HIS A 166 -1.88 -8.89 -11.40
N GLU A 167 -2.28 -7.63 -11.20
CA GLU A 167 -2.19 -6.95 -9.92
C GLU A 167 -3.59 -6.58 -9.42
N ILE A 168 -3.72 -6.41 -8.11
CA ILE A 168 -4.91 -5.83 -7.50
C ILE A 168 -4.50 -4.53 -6.79
N TYR A 169 -5.00 -3.43 -7.30
CA TYR A 169 -4.81 -2.09 -6.75
C TYR A 169 -5.96 -1.77 -5.80
N TYR A 170 -5.63 -1.23 -4.63
CA TYR A 170 -6.59 -0.63 -3.72
C TYR A 170 -6.50 0.87 -3.85
N LEU A 171 -7.55 1.48 -4.38
CA LEU A 171 -7.62 2.90 -4.67
C LEU A 171 -8.54 3.59 -3.67
N LYS A 172 -8.22 4.84 -3.35
CA LYS A 172 -9.02 5.70 -2.46
C LYS A 172 -9.28 7.05 -3.10
N LEU A 173 -10.51 7.52 -2.98
CA LEU A 173 -10.96 8.87 -3.34
C LEU A 173 -11.84 9.37 -2.20
N GLU A 174 -11.38 10.40 -1.48
CA GLU A 174 -12.04 10.87 -0.25
C GLU A 174 -12.28 9.70 0.73
N ASP A 175 -13.53 9.39 1.06
CA ASP A 175 -13.93 8.27 1.93
C ASP A 175 -14.27 6.98 1.15
N GLU A 176 -14.18 7.03 -0.18
CA GLU A 176 -14.53 5.93 -1.07
C GLU A 176 -13.32 5.08 -1.45
N ASN A 177 -13.54 3.78 -1.63
CA ASN A 177 -12.50 2.80 -1.88
C ASN A 177 -12.88 1.88 -3.05
N LEU A 178 -11.90 1.53 -3.87
CA LEU A 178 -12.06 0.64 -5.03
C LEU A 178 -10.97 -0.44 -5.02
N LYS A 179 -11.40 -1.69 -5.17
CA LYS A 179 -10.55 -2.84 -5.48
C LYS A 179 -10.55 -3.05 -6.99
N LEU A 180 -9.43 -2.72 -7.63
CA LEU A 180 -9.26 -2.75 -9.08
C LEU A 180 -8.27 -3.85 -9.48
N ARG A 181 -8.69 -4.78 -10.32
CA ARG A 181 -7.78 -5.76 -10.91
C ARG A 181 -7.27 -5.26 -12.25
N ILE A 182 -5.96 -5.38 -12.48
CA ILE A 182 -5.30 -4.98 -13.72
C ILE A 182 -4.54 -6.18 -14.25
N TYR A 183 -4.92 -6.65 -15.44
CA TYR A 183 -4.20 -7.66 -16.19
C TYR A 183 -3.24 -7.00 -17.17
N TYR A 184 -2.09 -7.62 -17.36
CA TYR A 184 -1.12 -7.23 -18.37
C TYR A 184 -0.59 -8.46 -19.09
N ASP A 185 -0.16 -8.28 -20.34
CA ASP A 185 0.57 -9.30 -21.07
C ASP A 185 2.08 -9.26 -20.72
N GLY A 186 2.81 -10.29 -21.15
CA GLY A 186 4.26 -10.37 -20.96
C GLY A 186 5.06 -9.35 -21.79
N ASP A 187 4.40 -8.61 -22.68
CA ASP A 187 5.00 -7.57 -23.53
C ASP A 187 4.79 -6.15 -22.97
N GLY A 188 4.17 -6.07 -21.79
CA GLY A 188 4.01 -4.84 -21.04
C GLY A 188 2.79 -3.99 -21.41
N PHE A 189 1.78 -4.58 -22.04
CA PHE A 189 0.50 -3.93 -22.27
C PHE A 189 -0.51 -4.33 -21.21
N ILE A 190 -1.30 -3.37 -20.76
CA ILE A 190 -2.49 -3.62 -19.94
C ILE A 190 -3.56 -4.18 -20.87
N THR A 191 -4.03 -5.39 -20.58
CA THR A 191 -4.99 -6.11 -21.42
C THR A 191 -6.42 -5.96 -20.92
N SER A 192 -6.61 -5.92 -19.61
CA SER A 192 -7.94 -5.79 -19.01
C SER A 192 -7.89 -5.10 -17.65
N ILE A 193 -8.91 -4.29 -17.37
CA ILE A 193 -9.12 -3.64 -16.08
C ILE A 193 -10.53 -3.96 -15.59
N ASN A 194 -10.61 -4.49 -14.37
CA ASN A 194 -11.83 -5.02 -13.80
C ASN A 194 -12.03 -4.47 -12.38
N PRO A 195 -13.00 -3.57 -12.16
CA PRO A 195 -13.52 -3.30 -10.83
C PRO A 195 -14.02 -4.61 -10.18
N LEU A 196 -13.54 -4.93 -9.00
CA LEU A 196 -13.96 -6.14 -8.26
C LEU A 196 -14.90 -5.82 -7.11
N GLY A 197 -14.67 -4.71 -6.43
CA GLY A 197 -15.45 -4.29 -5.27
C GLY A 197 -15.26 -2.80 -5.02
N TYR A 198 -16.32 -2.09 -4.64
CA TYR A 198 -16.27 -0.66 -4.37
C TYR A 198 -17.24 -0.27 -3.26
N THR A 199 -16.91 0.78 -2.51
CA THR A 199 -17.83 1.34 -1.51
C THR A 199 -18.90 2.23 -2.14
N ASN A 200 -18.62 2.81 -3.32
CA ASN A 200 -19.54 3.64 -4.08
C ASN A 200 -19.22 3.56 -5.58
N ILE A 201 -20.24 3.57 -6.44
CA ILE A 201 -20.03 3.49 -7.89
C ILE A 201 -19.27 4.71 -8.43
N LYS A 202 -19.35 5.86 -7.75
CA LYS A 202 -18.66 7.10 -8.17
C LYS A 202 -17.14 6.94 -8.29
N ILE A 203 -16.48 6.19 -7.40
CA ILE A 203 -15.03 5.97 -7.53
C ILE A 203 -14.70 5.09 -8.74
N VAL A 204 -15.59 4.18 -9.14
CA VAL A 204 -15.43 3.37 -10.36
C VAL A 204 -15.47 4.26 -11.59
N GLU A 205 -16.44 5.17 -11.66
CA GLU A 205 -16.59 6.14 -12.75
C GLU A 205 -15.41 7.11 -12.81
N ALA A 206 -14.98 7.65 -11.65
CA ALA A 206 -13.84 8.54 -11.55
C ALA A 206 -12.54 7.87 -12.04
N VAL A 207 -12.30 6.62 -11.63
CA VAL A 207 -11.14 5.84 -12.09
C VAL A 207 -11.23 5.58 -13.59
N ARG A 208 -12.40 5.22 -14.12
CA ARG A 208 -12.56 4.98 -15.55
C ARG A 208 -12.24 6.23 -16.37
N LEU A 209 -12.74 7.38 -15.94
CA LEU A 209 -12.48 8.68 -16.56
C LEU A 209 -10.99 9.07 -16.46
N ALA A 210 -10.37 8.92 -15.29
CA ALA A 210 -8.95 9.24 -15.08
C ALA A 210 -8.03 8.38 -15.96
N LEU A 211 -8.41 7.12 -16.21
CA LEU A 211 -7.68 6.21 -17.09
C LEU A 211 -7.97 6.44 -18.58
N GLU A 212 -8.91 7.31 -18.92
CA GLU A 212 -9.38 7.61 -20.29
C GLU A 212 -10.05 6.41 -20.99
N LEU A 213 -10.88 5.64 -20.25
CA LEU A 213 -11.54 4.41 -20.72
C LEU A 213 -13.08 4.49 -20.80
#